data_AF-A0A0V8HBH1-F1
#
_entry.id   AF-A0A0V8HBH1-F1
#
_cell.length_a   1.000
_cell.length_b   1.000
_cell.length_c   1.000
_cell.angle_alpha   90.00
_cell.angle_beta   90.00
_cell.angle_gamma   90.00
#
_symmetry.space_group_name_H-M   'P 1'
#
loop_
_entity.id
_entity.type
_entity.pdbx_description
1 polymer ?
#
loop_
_entity_poly.entity_id
_entity_poly.type
_entity_poly.pdbx_seq_one_letter_code
_entity_poly.pdbx_strand_id
1 'polypeptide(L)'
;MEQGNISDIRRQLRSFCRRNRSTLKKFSSYTAEEISDMVLSRLGYEEVKRIVDDIKVIDRRGGNTGFYLMMILEALKGSQSADSKDRAII
;
A
#
# COMPACT_ATOMS: atom_id res chain seq x y z
N MET A 1 23.96 -2.83 -0.59
CA MET A 1 23.31 -1.87 -1.50
C MET A 1 21.77 -1.92 -1.46
N GLU A 2 21.12 -2.84 -0.73
CA GLU A 2 19.65 -2.94 -0.67
C GLU A 2 18.93 -1.91 0.23
N GLN A 3 19.55 -1.44 1.32
CA GLN A 3 18.84 -0.59 2.29
C GLN A 3 18.50 0.82 1.76
N GLY A 4 19.29 1.36 0.83
CA GLY A 4 18.98 2.63 0.15
C GLY A 4 17.74 2.54 -0.74
N ASN A 5 17.51 1.37 -1.33
CA ASN A 5 16.38 1.14 -2.23
C ASN A 5 15.04 1.04 -1.48
N ILE A 6 15.03 0.42 -0.30
CA ILE A 6 13.83 0.29 0.55
C ILE A 6 13.41 1.64 1.13
N SER A 7 14.37 2.43 1.62
CA SER A 7 14.07 3.75 2.21
C SER A 7 13.50 4.72 1.17
N ASP A 8 14.00 4.68 -0.06
CA ASP A 8 13.51 5.50 -1.17
C ASP A 8 12.09 5.11 -1.61
N ILE A 9 11.80 3.81 -1.72
CA ILE A 9 10.45 3.33 -2.07
C ILE A 9 9.46 3.65 -0.94
N ARG A 10 9.85 3.46 0.32
CA ARG A 10 9.03 3.86 1.47
C ARG A 10 8.72 5.36 1.44
N ARG A 11 9.71 6.20 1.13
CA ARG A 11 9.53 7.66 1.01
C ARG A 11 8.55 7.99 -0.12
N GLN A 12 8.68 7.35 -1.28
CA GLN A 12 7.77 7.56 -2.42
C GLN A 12 6.34 7.17 -2.07
N LEU A 13 6.14 6.00 -1.46
CA LEU A 13 4.82 5.53 -1.03
C LEU A 13 4.21 6.46 0.03
N ARG A 14 4.98 6.88 1.04
CA ARG A 14 4.51 7.86 2.04
C ARG A 14 4.07 9.16 1.41
N SER A 15 4.89 9.71 0.51
CA SER A 15 4.56 10.95 -0.21
C SER A 15 3.25 10.80 -0.98
N PHE A 16 3.07 9.67 -1.66
CA PHE A 16 1.84 9.36 -2.36
C PHE A 16 0.63 9.27 -1.42
N CYS A 17 0.73 8.53 -0.31
CA CYS A 17 -0.33 8.41 0.69
C CYS A 17 -0.69 9.78 1.30
N ARG A 18 0.30 10.66 1.53
CA ARG A 18 0.05 12.03 2.02
C ARG A 18 -0.72 12.88 1.01
N ARG A 19 -0.35 12.84 -0.28
CA ARG A 19 -1.08 13.55 -1.35
C ARG A 19 -2.53 13.05 -1.49
N ASN A 20 -2.77 11.78 -1.17
CA ASN A 20 -4.09 11.15 -1.25
C ASN A 20 -4.79 11.00 0.11
N ARG A 21 -4.36 11.75 1.15
CA ARG A 21 -4.84 11.56 2.52
C ARG A 21 -6.35 11.67 2.68
N SER A 22 -6.99 12.60 1.98
CA SER A 22 -8.45 12.80 2.03
C SER A 22 -9.21 11.56 1.54
N THR A 23 -8.73 10.98 0.44
CA THR A 23 -9.24 9.74 -0.14
C THR A 23 -9.00 8.58 0.82
N LEU A 24 -7.78 8.39 1.31
CA LEU A 24 -7.43 7.30 2.24
C LEU A 24 -8.16 7.36 3.57
N LYS A 25 -8.44 8.57 4.10
CA LYS A 25 -9.23 8.76 5.33
C LYS A 25 -10.65 8.20 5.24
N LYS A 26 -11.23 8.14 4.04
CA LYS A 26 -12.56 7.54 3.84
C LYS A 26 -12.54 6.01 3.99
N PHE A 27 -11.36 5.39 3.86
CA PHE A 27 -11.20 3.93 3.84
C PHE A 27 -10.47 3.36 5.07
N SER A 28 -9.73 4.19 5.81
CA SER A 28 -9.08 3.78 7.06
C SER A 28 -8.82 4.96 8.00
N SER A 29 -8.74 4.66 9.30
CA SER A 29 -8.25 5.59 10.32
C SER A 29 -6.73 5.76 10.32
N TYR A 30 -6.01 4.96 9.55
CA TYR A 30 -4.55 4.98 9.50
C TYR A 30 -4.00 6.25 8.86
N THR A 31 -2.86 6.68 9.38
CA THR A 31 -2.00 7.72 8.82
C THR A 31 -1.29 7.24 7.55
N ALA A 32 -0.74 8.18 6.78
CA ALA A 32 0.00 7.85 5.56
C ALA A 32 1.25 7.00 5.88
N GLU A 33 1.87 7.25 7.03
CA GLU A 33 3.00 6.52 7.58
C GLU A 33 2.60 5.09 7.91
N GLU A 34 1.54 4.90 8.70
CA GLU A 34 1.03 3.56 9.06
C GLU A 34 0.62 2.75 7.82
N ILE A 35 -0.06 3.39 6.85
CA ILE A 35 -0.42 2.74 5.59
C ILE A 35 0.84 2.30 4.84
N SER A 36 1.82 3.19 4.69
CA SER A 36 3.05 2.87 3.97
C SER A 36 3.84 1.73 4.62
N ASP A 37 3.90 1.71 5.95
CA ASP A 37 4.64 0.72 6.70
C ASP A 37 3.91 -0.62 6.69
N MET A 38 2.58 -0.62 6.79
CA MET A 38 1.73 -1.81 6.63
C MET A 38 1.89 -2.42 5.24
N VAL A 39 1.78 -1.62 4.18
CA VAL A 39 1.89 -2.10 2.79
C VAL A 39 3.26 -2.71 2.54
N LEU A 40 4.33 -2.06 3.00
CA LEU A 40 5.70 -2.58 2.88
C LEU A 40 5.95 -3.83 3.72
N SER A 41 5.40 -3.89 4.93
CA SER A 41 5.50 -5.05 5.82
C SER A 41 4.78 -6.28 5.25
N ARG A 42 3.63 -6.09 4.60
CA ARG A 42 2.81 -7.22 4.12
C ARG A 42 3.22 -7.71 2.74
N LEU A 43 3.58 -6.80 1.84
CA LEU A 43 3.87 -7.15 0.45
C LEU A 43 5.37 -7.29 0.17
N GLY A 44 6.22 -6.77 1.04
CA GLY A 44 7.66 -6.75 0.83
C GLY A 44 8.11 -5.71 -0.21
N TYR A 45 9.42 -5.57 -0.37
CA TYR A 45 10.02 -4.49 -1.15
C TYR A 45 9.66 -4.53 -2.63
N GLU A 46 9.84 -5.66 -3.30
CA GLU A 46 9.66 -5.77 -4.75
C GLU A 46 8.24 -5.48 -5.20
N GLU A 47 7.24 -5.94 -4.44
CA GLU A 47 5.85 -5.70 -4.79
C GLU A 47 5.45 -4.24 -4.53
N VAL A 48 5.94 -3.63 -3.45
CA VAL A 48 5.73 -2.19 -3.22
C VAL A 48 6.42 -1.33 -4.27
N LYS A 49 7.59 -1.75 -4.76
CA LYS A 49 8.26 -1.08 -5.87
C LYS A 49 7.39 -1.08 -7.13
N ARG A 50 6.79 -2.22 -7.48
CA ARG A 50 5.83 -2.33 -8.61
C ARG A 50 4.63 -1.41 -8.41
N ILE A 51 4.02 -1.42 -7.24
CA ILE A 51 2.89 -0.53 -6.90
C ILE A 51 3.26 0.94 -7.10
N VAL A 52 4.44 1.36 -6.64
CA VAL A 52 4.92 2.74 -6.82
C VAL A 52 5.12 3.08 -8.29
N ASP A 53 5.61 2.14 -9.10
CA ASP A 53 5.79 2.35 -10.53
C ASP A 53 4.46 2.37 -11.29
N ASP A 54 3.49 1.50 -10.92
CA ASP A 54 2.13 1.53 -11.45
C ASP A 54 1.44 2.86 -11.16
N ILE A 55 1.58 3.37 -9.94
CA ILE A 55 1.07 4.70 -9.55
C ILE A 55 1.60 5.78 -10.51
N LYS A 56 2.91 5.75 -10.84
CA LYS A 56 3.49 6.73 -11.78
C LYS A 56 2.91 6.56 -13.18
N VAL A 57 2.70 5.32 -13.64
CA VAL A 57 2.12 5.05 -14.98
C VAL A 57 0.67 5.52 -15.05
N ILE A 58 -0.13 5.21 -14.03
CA ILE A 58 -1.54 5.62 -13.94
C ILE A 58 -1.65 7.14 -13.88
N ASP A 59 -0.84 7.81 -13.05
CA ASP A 59 -0.81 9.28 -12.92
C ASP A 59 -0.47 9.95 -14.26
N ARG A 60 0.55 9.46 -14.97
CA ARG A 60 0.93 9.97 -16.31
C ARG A 60 -0.18 9.81 -17.36
N ARG A 61 -1.05 8.81 -17.18
CA ARG A 61 -2.19 8.56 -18.08
C ARG A 61 -3.47 9.28 -17.63
N GLY A 62 -3.42 10.09 -16.58
CA GLY A 62 -4.59 10.78 -16.02
C GLY A 62 -5.56 9.86 -15.29
N GLY A 63 -5.11 8.67 -14.87
CA GLY A 63 -5.94 7.70 -14.16
C GLY A 63 -6.05 7.98 -12.66
N ASN A 64 -6.97 7.27 -11.99
CA ASN A 64 -7.22 7.45 -10.56
C ASN A 64 -6.28 6.58 -9.70
N THR A 65 -5.13 7.13 -9.34
CA THR A 65 -4.15 6.45 -8.50
C THR A 65 -4.64 6.21 -7.06
N GLY A 66 -5.50 7.09 -6.54
CA GLY A 66 -6.05 6.95 -5.19
C GLY A 66 -6.95 5.71 -5.08
N PHE A 67 -7.79 5.50 -6.09
CA PHE A 67 -8.62 4.30 -6.21
C PHE A 67 -7.78 3.01 -6.37
N TYR A 68 -6.70 3.07 -7.15
CA TYR A 68 -5.76 1.94 -7.26
C TYR A 68 -5.19 1.52 -5.89
N LEU A 69 -4.68 2.48 -5.11
CA LEU A 69 -4.17 2.18 -3.77
C LEU A 69 -5.26 1.67 -2.83
N MET A 70 -6.49 2.22 -2.92
CA MET A 70 -7.63 1.72 -2.15
C MET A 70 -7.90 0.24 -2.40
N MET A 71 -7.88 -0.21 -3.66
CA MET A 71 -8.09 -1.63 -3.99
C MET A 71 -7.01 -2.52 -3.37
N ILE A 72 -5.75 -2.07 -3.38
CA ILE A 72 -4.64 -2.80 -2.73
C ILE A 72 -4.90 -2.91 -1.22
N LEU A 73 -5.28 -1.81 -0.57
CA LEU A 73 -5.55 -1.80 0.87
C LEU A 73 -6.76 -2.67 1.23
N GLU A 74 -7.78 -2.72 0.39
CA GLU A 74 -8.94 -3.58 0.56
C GLU A 74 -8.58 -5.06 0.43
N ALA A 75 -7.79 -5.42 -0.59
CA ALA A 75 -7.27 -6.77 -0.76
C ALA A 75 -6.45 -7.20 0.48
N LEU A 76 -5.57 -6.32 0.99
CA LEU A 76 -4.78 -6.57 2.20
C LEU A 76 -5.65 -6.75 3.45
N LYS A 77 -6.79 -6.06 3.58
CA LYS A 77 -7.76 -6.29 4.66
C LYS A 77 -8.43 -7.66 4.52
N GLY A 78 -8.86 -8.03 3.31
CA GLY A 78 -9.50 -9.31 3.02
C GLY A 78 -8.64 -10.51 3.42
N SER A 79 -7.32 -10.41 3.22
CA SER A 79 -6.35 -11.45 3.60
C SER A 79 -6.32 -11.78 5.10
N GLN A 80 -6.74 -10.88 6.01
CA GLN A 80 -6.83 -11.18 7.44
C GLN A 80 -7.98 -12.13 7.80
N SER A 81 -9.05 -12.12 7.00
CA SER A 81 -10.25 -12.93 7.26
C SER A 81 -10.08 -14.40 6.85
N ALA A 82 -9.18 -14.69 5.91
CA ALA A 82 -8.87 -16.05 5.46
C ALA A 82 -7.87 -16.74 6.40
N ASP A 83 -6.85 -16.02 6.87
CA ASP A 83 -5.76 -16.58 7.69
C ASP A 83 -6.18 -16.92 9.13
N SER A 84 -7.33 -16.38 9.58
CA SER A 84 -7.88 -16.66 10.93
C SER A 84 -8.69 -17.96 10.99
N LYS A 85 -9.05 -18.57 9.86
CA LYS A 85 -9.86 -19.80 9.83
C LYS A 85 -9.05 -21.10 9.74
N ASP A 86 -7.79 -21.03 9.30
CA ASP A 86 -6.94 -22.23 9.15
C ASP A 86 -6.15 -22.61 10.41
N ARG A 87 -6.31 -21.87 11.52
CA ARG A 87 -5.69 -22.20 12.82
C ARG A 87 -6.64 -22.86 13.83
N ALA A 88 -7.88 -23.17 13.43
CA ALA A 88 -8.91 -23.71 14.32
C ALA A 88 -9.30 -25.16 13.98
N ILE A 89 -8.35 -25.98 13.51
CA ILE A 89 -8.53 -27.43 13.41
C ILE A 89 -7.37 -28.08 14.17
N ILE A 90 -7.57 -28.30 15.47
CA ILE A 90 -6.91 -29.34 16.26
C ILE A 90 -7.96 -30.43 16.48
#